data_AF-A0A951LJ81-F1
#
_entry.id   AF-A0A951LJ81-F1
#
_cell.length_a   1.000
_cell.length_b   1.000
_cell.length_c   1.000
_cell.angle_alpha   90.00
_cell.angle_beta   90.00
_cell.angle_gamma   90.00
#
_symmetry.space_group_name_H-M   'P 1'
#
loop_
_entity.id
_entity.type
_entity.pdbx_description
1 polymer ?
#
loop_
_entity_poly.entity_id
_entity_poly.type
_entity_poly.pdbx_seq_one_letter_code
_entity_poly.pdbx_strand_id
1 'polypeptide(L)'
;MATTTLEKVMVEVQALPPDEQRQLWEWLESLRVGWEERDRQATAVRKLLEEGVISGIPSSPTDLTRHRDWQPIDVGGQPLSQTIIEERH
;
A
#
# COMPACT_ATOMS: atom_id res chain seq x y z
N MET A 1 -16.29 -34.76 12.82
CA MET A 1 -15.32 -33.65 13.01
C MET A 1 -15.52 -32.69 11.86
N ALA A 2 -15.75 -31.41 12.14
CA ALA A 2 -16.02 -30.42 11.09
C ALA A 2 -14.74 -30.20 10.31
N THR A 3 -14.67 -30.70 9.08
CA THR A 3 -13.57 -30.40 8.16
C THR A 3 -13.58 -28.91 7.92
N THR A 4 -12.49 -28.26 8.34
CA THR A 4 -12.33 -26.82 8.18
C THR A 4 -12.35 -26.48 6.70
N THR A 5 -12.87 -25.31 6.33
CA THR A 5 -12.93 -24.86 4.93
C THR A 5 -11.59 -24.97 4.22
N LEU A 6 -10.49 -24.78 4.96
CA LEU A 6 -9.12 -24.93 4.48
C LEU A 6 -8.78 -26.38 4.07
N GLU A 7 -9.12 -27.37 4.89
CA GLU A 7 -8.84 -28.78 4.58
C GLU A 7 -9.56 -29.23 3.31
N LYS A 8 -10.77 -28.74 3.06
CA LYS A 8 -11.52 -29.03 1.83
C LYS A 8 -10.81 -28.46 0.60
N VAL A 9 -10.39 -27.20 0.67
CA VAL A 9 -9.64 -26.55 -0.42
C VAL A 9 -8.33 -27.28 -0.68
N MET A 10 -7.61 -27.74 0.35
CA MET A 10 -6.36 -28.48 0.18
C MET A 10 -6.58 -29.82 -0.55
N VAL A 11 -7.65 -30.55 -0.22
CA VAL A 11 -7.99 -31.81 -0.90
C VAL A 11 -8.39 -31.57 -2.35
N GLU A 12 -9.17 -30.52 -2.61
CA GLU A 12 -9.59 -30.15 -3.97
C GLU A 12 -8.39 -29.75 -4.84
N VAL A 13 -7.46 -28.97 -4.30
CA VAL A 13 -6.23 -28.59 -5.01
C VAL A 13 -5.34 -29.80 -5.33
N GLN A 14 -5.26 -30.77 -4.42
CA GLN A 14 -4.50 -32.01 -4.65
C GLN A 14 -5.14 -32.91 -5.72
N ALA A 15 -6.46 -32.82 -5.90
CA ALA A 15 -7.20 -33.59 -6.89
C ALA A 15 -7.13 -32.99 -8.31
N LEU A 16 -6.60 -31.77 -8.46
CA LEU A 16 -6.48 -31.11 -9.76
C LEU A 16 -5.46 -31.83 -10.68
N PRO A 17 -5.70 -31.86 -12.00
CA PRO A 17 -4.70 -32.27 -12.98
C PRO A 17 -3.42 -31.42 -12.89
N PRO A 18 -2.25 -31.97 -13.29
CA PRO A 18 -0.97 -31.27 -13.18
C PRO A 18 -0.92 -29.90 -13.88
N ASP A 19 -1.63 -29.75 -14.99
CA ASP A 19 -1.67 -28.49 -15.74
C ASP A 19 -2.52 -27.43 -15.04
N GLU A 20 -3.63 -27.83 -14.40
CA GLU A 20 -4.47 -26.94 -13.60
C GLU A 20 -3.78 -26.55 -12.27
N GLN A 21 -3.02 -27.47 -11.67
CA GLN A 21 -2.17 -27.14 -10.52
C GLN A 21 -1.10 -26.11 -10.89
N ARG A 22 -0.49 -26.22 -12.08
CA ARG A 22 0.50 -25.24 -12.56
C ARG A 22 -0.13 -23.86 -12.75
N GLN A 23 -1.31 -23.79 -13.38
CA GLN A 23 -2.05 -22.54 -13.55
C GLN A 23 -2.46 -21.91 -12.21
N LEU A 24 -2.89 -22.73 -11.25
CA LEU A 24 -3.21 -22.26 -9.90
C LEU A 24 -1.98 -21.68 -9.20
N TRP A 25 -0.83 -22.35 -9.32
CA TRP A 25 0.43 -21.86 -8.75
C TRP A 25 0.86 -20.53 -9.37
N GLU A 26 0.81 -20.40 -10.70
CA GLU A 26 1.14 -19.15 -11.40
C GLU A 26 0.21 -18.01 -10.96
N TRP A 27 -1.08 -18.29 -10.82
CA TRP A 27 -2.04 -17.32 -10.31
C TRP A 27 -1.75 -16.91 -8.86
N LEU A 28 -1.48 -17.86 -7.95
CA LEU A 28 -1.12 -17.56 -6.56
C LEU A 28 0.17 -16.74 -6.46
N GLU A 29 1.17 -17.06 -7.28
CA GLU A 29 2.43 -16.32 -7.32
C GLU A 29 2.23 -14.88 -7.80
N SER A 30 1.33 -14.66 -8.77
CA SER A 30 0.98 -13.31 -9.23
C SER A 30 0.35 -12.45 -8.12
N LEU A 31 -0.40 -13.07 -7.20
CA LEU A 31 -0.98 -12.40 -6.05
C LEU A 31 0.08 -12.10 -4.96
N ARG A 32 1.11 -12.94 -4.84
CA ARG A 32 2.18 -12.79 -3.84
C ARG A 32 2.95 -11.48 -4.00
N VAL A 33 3.20 -11.05 -5.24
CA VAL A 33 3.89 -9.78 -5.53
C VAL A 33 3.15 -8.58 -4.93
N GLY A 34 1.81 -8.59 -4.96
CA GLY A 34 0.99 -7.56 -4.34
C GLY A 34 0.92 -7.64 -2.81
N TRP A 35 1.16 -8.82 -2.23
CA TRP A 35 1.17 -9.03 -0.78
C TRP A 35 2.48 -8.59 -0.15
N GLU A 36 3.63 -8.87 -0.77
CA GLU A 36 4.94 -8.47 -0.25
C GLU A 36 5.08 -6.95 -0.12
N GLU A 37 4.59 -6.18 -1.09
CA GLU A 37 4.63 -4.72 -1.04
C GLU A 37 3.73 -4.15 0.06
N ARG A 38 2.51 -4.70 0.21
CA ARG A 38 1.60 -4.30 1.30
C ARG A 38 2.17 -4.63 2.67
N ASP A 39 2.81 -5.78 2.81
CA ASP A 39 3.38 -6.23 4.08
C ASP A 39 4.61 -5.39 4.47
N ARG A 40 5.45 -5.02 3.49
CA ARG A 40 6.55 -4.06 3.70
C ARG A 40 6.03 -2.69 4.14
N GLN A 41 5.00 -2.17 3.49
CA GLN A 41 4.40 -0.88 3.85
C GLN A 41 3.79 -0.92 5.26
N ALA A 42 3.05 -1.97 5.58
CA ALA A 42 2.49 -2.16 6.92
C ALA A 42 3.60 -2.25 7.99
N THR A 43 4.67 -2.98 7.70
CA THR A 43 5.85 -3.10 8.58
C THR A 43 6.54 -1.76 8.77
N ALA A 44 6.72 -0.96 7.71
CA ALA A 44 7.34 0.36 7.78
C ALA A 44 6.49 1.33 8.62
N VAL A 45 5.18 1.38 8.39
CA VAL A 45 4.24 2.18 9.20
C VAL A 45 4.34 1.81 10.68
N ARG A 46 4.36 0.51 10.98
CA ARG A 46 4.44 0.04 12.37
C ARG A 46 5.73 0.48 13.05
N LYS A 47 6.88 0.42 12.37
CA LYS A 47 8.15 0.93 12.89
C LYS A 47 8.09 2.43 13.19
N LEU A 48 7.52 3.22 12.28
CA LEU A 48 7.39 4.67 12.48
C LEU A 48 6.48 5.04 13.66
N LEU A 49 5.44 4.24 13.92
CA LEU A 49 4.61 4.37 15.12
C LEU A 49 5.38 4.00 16.39
N GLU A 50 6.11 2.89 16.38
CA GLU A 50 6.91 2.41 17.51
C GLU A 50 8.05 3.38 17.88
N GLU A 51 8.66 4.02 16.88
CA GLU A 51 9.68 5.06 17.07
C GLU A 51 9.09 6.43 17.45
N GLY A 52 7.76 6.57 17.45
CA GLY A 52 7.07 7.83 17.76
C GLY A 52 7.24 8.92 16.69
N VAL A 53 7.74 8.56 15.50
CA VAL A 53 7.87 9.47 14.34
C VAL A 53 6.50 9.91 13.84
N ILE A 54 5.51 9.01 13.91
CA ILE A 54 4.10 9.31 13.65
C ILE A 54 3.24 8.86 14.83
N SER A 55 2.14 9.56 15.09
CA SER A 55 1.20 9.24 16.18
C SER A 55 0.03 8.34 15.74
N GLY A 56 -0.18 8.20 14.43
CA GLY A 56 -1.28 7.46 13.84
C GLY A 56 -1.40 7.71 12.34
N ILE A 57 -2.14 6.85 11.64
CA ILE A 57 -2.61 7.16 10.28
C ILE A 57 -3.98 7.83 10.41
N PRO A 58 -4.13 9.09 9.97
CA PRO A 58 -5.43 9.75 10.00
C PRO A 58 -6.42 9.04 9.07
N SER A 59 -7.66 8.93 9.52
CA SER A 59 -8.77 8.45 8.69
C SER A 59 -8.88 9.28 7.41
N SER A 60 -9.26 8.64 6.29
CA SER A 60 -9.55 9.39 5.07
C SER A 60 -10.57 10.49 5.37
N PRO A 61 -10.32 11.73 4.92
CA PRO A 61 -11.23 12.84 5.20
C PRO A 61 -12.60 12.54 4.60
N THR A 62 -13.60 12.40 5.48
CA THR A 62 -15.00 12.15 5.10
C THR A 62 -15.68 13.37 4.51
N ASP A 63 -15.11 14.56 4.75
CA ASP A 63 -15.65 15.83 4.29
C ASP A 63 -14.81 16.41 3.14
N LEU A 64 -15.14 15.96 1.92
CA LEU A 64 -14.56 16.48 0.68
C LEU A 64 -15.03 17.90 0.36
N THR A 65 -16.03 18.44 1.07
CA THR A 65 -16.58 19.77 0.76
C THR A 65 -15.59 20.89 1.07
N ARG A 66 -14.69 20.70 2.05
CA ARG A 66 -13.60 21.66 2.36
C ARG A 66 -12.61 21.87 1.22
N HIS A 67 -12.55 20.95 0.25
CA HIS A 67 -11.64 21.04 -0.88
C HIS A 67 -12.30 21.72 -2.09
N ARG A 68 -13.62 21.90 -2.05
CA ARG A 68 -14.39 22.52 -3.13
C ARG A 68 -14.08 24.01 -3.29
N ASP A 69 -13.78 24.67 -2.17
CA ASP A 69 -13.51 26.11 -2.11
C ASP A 69 -12.01 26.41 -1.96
N TRP A 70 -11.14 25.42 -2.19
CA TRP A 70 -9.70 25.65 -2.17
C TRP A 70 -9.32 26.62 -3.30
N GLN A 71 -8.70 27.74 -2.92
CA GLN A 71 -8.12 28.68 -3.87
C GLN A 71 -6.61 28.76 -3.61
N PRO A 72 -5.78 28.58 -4.64
CA PRO A 72 -4.35 28.82 -4.52
C PRO A 72 -4.13 30.30 -4.18
N ILE A 73 -3.28 30.56 -3.19
CA ILE A 73 -2.79 31.90 -2.92
C ILE A 73 -1.64 32.21 -3.85
N ASP A 74 -1.67 33.40 -4.43
CA ASP A 74 -0.55 33.89 -5.23
C ASP A 74 0.59 34.28 -4.28
N VAL A 75 1.67 33.53 -4.31
CA VAL A 75 2.86 33.76 -3.50
C VAL A 75 3.87 34.53 -4.33
N GLY A 76 4.06 35.81 -4.01
CA GLY A 76 5.07 36.64 -4.63
C GLY A 76 6.49 36.21 -4.23
N GLY A 77 7.42 36.21 -5.19
CA GLY A 77 8.82 35.87 -4.98
C GLY A 77 9.33 34.84 -5.99
N GLN A 78 10.65 34.65 -6.02
CA GLN A 78 11.26 33.56 -6.77
C GLN A 78 11.11 32.26 -5.96
N PRO A 79 10.88 31.11 -6.60
CA PRO A 79 10.91 29.83 -5.92
C PRO A 79 12.21 29.66 -5.14
N LEU A 80 12.15 29.10 -3.93
CA LEU A 80 13.34 28.84 -3.11
C LEU A 80 14.39 28.02 -3.88
N SER A 81 13.94 27.12 -4.76
CA SER A 81 14.81 26.35 -5.65
C SER A 81 15.65 27.23 -6.57
N GLN A 82 15.13 28.37 -7.03
CA GLN A 82 15.84 29.31 -7.89
C GLN A 82 16.86 30.12 -7.08
N THR A 83 16.50 30.58 -5.88
CA THR A 83 17.42 31.28 -4.96
C THR A 83 18.61 30.41 -4.57
N ILE A 84 18.39 29.12 -4.29
CA ILE A 84 19.47 28.19 -3.93
C ILE A 84 20.46 27.97 -5.08
N ILE A 85 20.01 28.03 -6.33
CA ILE A 85 20.88 27.88 -7.50
C ILE A 85 21.79 29.10 -7.65
N GLU A 86 21.25 30.31 -7.43
CA GLU A 86 22.01 31.56 -7.56
C GLU A 86 23.06 31.72 -6.46
N GLU A 87 22.78 31.34 -5.21
CA GLU A 87 23.72 31.47 -4.08
C GLU A 87 24.89 30.47 -4.11
N ARG A 88 24.81 29.41 -4.93
CA ARG A 88 25.85 28.37 -5.04
C ARG A 88 26.84 28.59 -6.18
N HIS A 89 26.65 29.65 -6.97
CA HIS A 89 27.49 30.04 -8.10
C HIS A 89 28.25 31.34 -7.81
#